data_AF-A0AA46WRU3-F1
#
_entry.id   AF-A0AA46WRU3-F1
#
_cell.length_a   1.000
_cell.length_b   1.000
_cell.length_c   1.000
_cell.angle_alpha   90.00
_cell.angle_beta   90.00
_cell.angle_gamma   90.00
#
_symmetry.space_group_name_H-M   'P 1'
#
loop_
_entity.id
_entity.type
_entity.pdbx_description
1 polymer ?
#
loop_
_entity_poly.entity_id
_entity_poly.type
_entity_poly.pdbx_seq_one_letter_code
_entity_poly.pdbx_strand_id
1 'polypeptide(L)'
;MRRALTTGTILDPRMIYWDVRISAHHPTLEIRIADVPATVEETVTLATLVYALVADATASIERGEAAPSVDQELLRAACWRAARDGLAGHGVDLGSAQLVPAVDLIRRLLVQVRPVLEELDAYRPVHDSLSVTLDRGNGAISQRRIIESGGSFTDVVTDAARRTVEGCGPDLRPS
;
A
#
# COMPACT_ATOMS: atom_id res chain seq x y z
N MET A 1 -27.05 -1.47 1.57
CA MET A 1 -26.94 -0.53 2.71
C MET A 1 -28.17 -0.53 3.63
N ARG A 2 -29.39 -0.24 3.14
CA ARG A 2 -30.60 -0.17 4.01
C ARG A 2 -30.94 -1.46 4.79
N ARG A 3 -30.71 -2.64 4.22
CA ARG A 3 -31.11 -3.93 4.86
C ARG A 3 -30.19 -4.38 6.00
N ALA A 4 -28.91 -3.98 6.00
CA ALA A 4 -27.95 -4.39 7.02
C ALA A 4 -28.08 -3.54 8.31
N LEU A 5 -28.67 -2.34 8.22
CA LEU A 5 -29.03 -1.51 9.38
C LEU A 5 -30.24 -2.07 10.15
N THR A 6 -31.12 -2.81 9.49
CA THR A 6 -32.38 -3.29 10.08
C THR A 6 -32.21 -4.57 10.90
N THR A 7 -31.18 -5.37 10.61
CA THR A 7 -31.01 -6.70 11.24
C THR A 7 -30.15 -6.68 12.51
N GLY A 8 -29.56 -5.53 12.88
CA GLY A 8 -28.59 -5.44 13.99
C GLY A 8 -27.34 -6.32 13.80
N THR A 9 -27.18 -6.94 12.63
CA THR A 9 -26.07 -7.85 12.30
C THR A 9 -24.79 -7.07 11.97
N ILE A 10 -24.93 -5.78 11.66
CA ILE A 10 -23.79 -4.86 11.72
C ILE A 10 -23.48 -4.62 13.21
N LEU A 11 -22.57 -5.44 13.75
CA LEU A 11 -22.00 -5.24 15.10
C LEU A 11 -20.99 -4.08 15.14
N ASP A 12 -20.50 -3.61 13.98
CA ASP A 12 -19.92 -2.27 13.80
C ASP A 12 -19.82 -1.97 12.29
N PRO A 13 -20.40 -0.87 11.76
CA PRO A 13 -20.14 -0.43 10.39
C PRO A 13 -18.64 -0.19 10.13
N ARG A 14 -17.82 0.01 11.18
CA ARG A 14 -16.40 0.41 11.10
C ARG A 14 -15.43 -0.68 10.64
N MET A 15 -15.82 -1.96 10.57
CA MET A 15 -14.84 -3.03 10.29
C MET A 15 -14.39 -3.13 8.82
N ILE A 16 -15.19 -2.64 7.86
CA ILE A 16 -14.78 -2.51 6.45
C ILE A 16 -14.21 -1.11 6.16
N TYR A 17 -14.43 -0.13 7.06
CA TYR A 17 -13.92 1.24 6.94
C TYR A 17 -12.52 1.47 7.55
N TRP A 18 -11.87 0.47 8.16
CA TRP A 18 -10.53 0.70 8.69
C TRP A 18 -9.51 0.95 7.61
N ASP A 19 -9.57 0.22 6.50
CA ASP A 19 -8.57 0.33 5.42
C ASP A 19 -8.84 1.53 4.50
N VAL A 20 -10.11 1.85 4.26
CA VAL A 20 -10.55 2.95 3.39
C VAL A 20 -11.82 3.60 3.94
N ARG A 21 -11.87 4.93 4.03
CA ARG A 21 -13.09 5.66 4.42
C ARG A 21 -13.32 6.94 3.65
N ILE A 22 -14.57 7.34 3.52
CA ILE A 22 -14.95 8.68 3.07
C ILE A 22 -14.84 9.61 4.27
N SER A 23 -14.13 10.72 4.11
CA SER A 23 -13.99 11.71 5.18
C SER A 23 -15.32 12.42 5.43
N ALA A 24 -15.66 12.63 6.70
CA ALA A 24 -16.88 13.37 7.10
C ALA A 24 -16.69 14.89 7.07
N HIS A 25 -15.43 15.34 7.08
CA HIS A 25 -15.06 16.76 7.19
C HIS A 25 -14.48 17.32 5.90
N HIS A 26 -13.93 16.45 5.05
CA HIS A 26 -13.34 16.82 3.77
C HIS A 26 -13.95 15.97 2.65
N PRO A 27 -14.06 16.47 1.40
CA PRO A 27 -14.52 15.69 0.26
C PRO A 27 -13.40 14.77 -0.24
N THR A 28 -12.86 13.92 0.63
CA THR A 28 -11.70 13.06 0.35
C THR A 28 -11.97 11.60 0.70
N LEU A 29 -11.25 10.72 0.00
CA LEU A 29 -11.10 9.32 0.34
C LEU A 29 -9.82 9.15 1.16
N GLU A 30 -9.92 8.54 2.33
CA GLU A 30 -8.79 8.31 3.22
C GLU A 30 -8.40 6.82 3.18
N ILE A 31 -7.18 6.53 2.73
CA ILE A 31 -6.59 5.18 2.70
C ILE A 31 -5.67 5.00 3.91
N ARG A 32 -5.88 3.93 4.67
CA ARG A 32 -5.29 3.71 6.01
C ARG A 32 -4.76 2.29 6.23
N ILE A 33 -4.67 1.50 5.17
CA ILE A 33 -4.17 0.12 5.22
C ILE A 33 -2.65 0.02 5.41
N ALA A 34 -1.90 1.09 5.09
CA ALA A 34 -0.45 1.06 5.05
C ALA A 34 0.19 1.58 6.36
N ASP A 35 1.28 0.93 6.76
CA ASP A 35 2.23 1.48 7.73
C ASP A 35 2.99 2.67 7.13
N VAL A 36 3.66 3.44 7.99
CA VAL A 36 4.52 4.56 7.57
C VAL A 36 5.79 4.01 6.90
N PRO A 37 6.07 4.36 5.62
CA PRO A 37 7.30 3.92 4.95
C PRO A 37 8.56 4.52 5.58
N ALA A 38 9.71 3.88 5.36
CA ALA A 38 10.95 4.24 6.05
C ALA A 38 11.60 5.50 5.48
N THR A 39 11.33 5.83 4.21
CA THR A 39 11.91 6.99 3.51
C THR A 39 10.83 7.88 2.87
N VAL A 40 11.20 9.12 2.54
CA VAL A 40 10.35 10.05 1.79
C VAL A 40 10.03 9.48 0.40
N GLU A 41 11.00 8.89 -0.27
CA GLU A 41 10.82 8.30 -1.61
C GLU A 41 9.80 7.14 -1.60
N GLU A 42 9.90 6.22 -0.63
CA GLU A 42 8.91 5.15 -0.46
C GLU A 42 7.51 5.72 -0.15
N THR A 43 7.44 6.79 0.65
CA THR A 43 6.18 7.48 0.99
C THR A 43 5.52 8.11 -0.22
N VAL A 44 6.28 8.86 -1.03
CA VAL A 44 5.79 9.46 -2.29
C VAL A 44 5.35 8.36 -3.24
N THR A 45 6.13 7.30 -3.39
CA THR A 45 5.81 6.16 -4.27
C THR A 45 4.48 5.52 -3.88
N LEU A 46 4.27 5.23 -2.60
CA LEU A 46 3.02 4.68 -2.09
C LEU A 46 1.84 5.63 -2.34
N ALA A 47 2.00 6.92 -2.03
CA ALA A 47 0.96 7.92 -2.24
C ALA A 47 0.58 8.07 -3.71
N THR A 48 1.56 8.08 -4.62
CA THR A 48 1.33 8.16 -6.07
C THR A 48 0.63 6.92 -6.60
N LEU A 49 0.99 5.72 -6.15
CA LEU A 49 0.29 4.48 -6.53
C LEU A 49 -1.16 4.47 -6.05
N VAL A 50 -1.40 4.91 -4.80
CA VAL A 50 -2.75 5.05 -4.25
C VAL A 50 -3.58 6.04 -5.08
N TYR A 51 -3.01 7.21 -5.39
CA TYR A 51 -3.66 8.19 -6.23
C TYR A 51 -4.01 7.61 -7.61
N ALA A 52 -3.05 6.93 -8.25
CA ALA A 52 -3.24 6.36 -9.58
C ALA A 52 -4.32 5.27 -9.59
N LEU A 53 -4.39 4.43 -8.56
CA LEU A 53 -5.46 3.45 -8.36
C LEU A 53 -6.85 4.12 -8.21
N VAL A 54 -6.94 5.19 -7.44
CA VAL A 54 -8.21 5.90 -7.23
C VAL A 54 -8.65 6.59 -8.52
N ALA A 55 -7.73 7.21 -9.26
CA ALA A 55 -8.00 7.85 -10.54
C ALA A 55 -8.44 6.82 -11.60
N ASP A 56 -7.75 5.68 -11.71
CA ASP A 56 -8.13 4.57 -12.60
C ASP A 56 -9.53 4.02 -12.27
N ALA A 57 -9.82 3.79 -10.99
CA ALA A 57 -11.15 3.35 -10.54
C ALA A 57 -12.24 4.38 -10.83
N THR A 58 -11.95 5.68 -10.65
CA THR A 58 -12.88 6.77 -10.93
C THR A 58 -13.20 6.86 -12.41
N ALA A 59 -12.17 6.80 -13.27
CA ALA A 59 -12.34 6.80 -14.72
C ALA A 59 -13.16 5.58 -15.20
N SER A 60 -12.97 4.43 -14.57
CA SER A 60 -13.74 3.21 -14.86
C SER A 60 -15.23 3.38 -14.53
N ILE A 61 -15.54 4.02 -13.39
CA ILE A 61 -16.92 4.37 -13.01
C ILE A 61 -17.54 5.34 -14.02
N GLU A 62 -16.80 6.35 -14.46
CA GLU A 62 -17.26 7.34 -15.45
C GLU A 62 -17.55 6.70 -16.82
N ARG A 63 -16.81 5.65 -17.19
CA ARG A 63 -17.08 4.82 -18.38
C ARG A 63 -18.25 3.85 -18.22
N GLY A 64 -18.85 3.76 -17.03
CA GLY A 64 -19.96 2.85 -16.72
C GLY A 64 -19.52 1.40 -16.51
N GLU A 65 -18.25 1.15 -16.21
CA GLU A 65 -17.73 -0.18 -15.92
C GLU A 65 -18.20 -0.64 -14.53
N ALA A 66 -18.61 -1.91 -14.44
CA ALA A 66 -19.01 -2.49 -13.16
C ALA A 66 -17.78 -2.80 -12.30
N ALA A 67 -17.85 -2.47 -11.01
CA ALA A 67 -16.81 -2.88 -10.07
C ALA A 67 -16.67 -4.42 -10.05
N PRO A 68 -15.44 -4.95 -9.95
CA PRO A 68 -15.22 -6.39 -9.84
C PRO A 68 -15.97 -6.99 -8.65
N SER A 69 -16.60 -8.15 -8.85
CA SER A 69 -17.16 -8.92 -7.74
C SER A 69 -16.03 -9.68 -7.06
N VAL A 70 -15.63 -9.22 -5.87
CA VAL A 70 -14.58 -9.85 -5.06
C VAL A 70 -15.22 -10.50 -3.83
N ASP A 71 -14.91 -11.77 -3.61
CA ASP A 71 -15.29 -12.48 -2.38
C ASP A 71 -14.60 -11.82 -1.17
N GLN A 72 -15.39 -11.45 -0.15
CA GLN A 72 -14.85 -10.77 1.03
C GLN A 72 -13.90 -11.63 1.87
N GLU A 73 -14.12 -12.95 1.91
CA GLU A 73 -13.23 -13.88 2.61
C GLU A 73 -11.90 -13.98 1.87
N LEU A 74 -11.95 -14.03 0.53
CA LEU A 74 -10.75 -14.02 -0.30
C LEU A 74 -9.96 -12.72 -0.16
N LEU A 75 -10.66 -11.57 -0.15
CA LEU A 75 -10.03 -10.26 0.04
C LEU A 75 -9.33 -10.17 1.41
N ARG A 76 -10.00 -10.63 2.48
CA ARG A 76 -9.40 -10.68 3.82
C ARG A 76 -8.18 -11.59 3.86
N ALA A 77 -8.24 -12.75 3.20
CA ALA A 77 -7.11 -13.65 3.09
C ALA A 77 -5.94 -13.00 2.32
N ALA A 78 -6.24 -12.25 1.26
CA ALA A 78 -5.24 -11.50 0.49
C ALA A 78 -4.56 -10.43 1.35
N CYS A 79 -5.32 -9.61 2.08
CA CYS A 79 -4.77 -8.59 2.99
C CYS A 79 -3.92 -9.22 4.09
N TRP A 80 -4.39 -10.31 4.72
CA TRP A 80 -3.62 -11.00 5.75
C TRP A 80 -2.32 -11.59 5.20
N ARG A 81 -2.36 -12.17 3.99
CA ARG A 81 -1.14 -12.67 3.32
C ARG A 81 -0.16 -11.56 3.01
N ALA A 82 -0.63 -10.43 2.49
CA ALA A 82 0.21 -9.27 2.23
C ALA A 82 0.90 -8.78 3.51
N ALA A 83 0.17 -8.67 4.62
CA ALA A 83 0.71 -8.25 5.92
C ALA A 83 1.71 -9.26 6.50
N ARG A 84 1.45 -10.56 6.35
CA ARG A 84 2.30 -11.63 6.89
C ARG A 84 3.58 -11.84 6.08
N ASP A 85 3.44 -12.02 4.77
CA ASP A 85 4.49 -12.55 3.91
C ASP A 85 5.28 -11.40 3.22
N GLY A 86 4.64 -10.23 3.06
CA GLY A 86 5.27 -9.01 2.54
C GLY A 86 5.85 -9.16 1.13
N LEU A 87 6.76 -8.24 0.77
CA LEU A 87 7.33 -8.14 -0.59
C LEU A 87 8.15 -9.37 -1.03
N ALA A 88 8.80 -10.05 -0.08
CA ALA A 88 9.62 -11.23 -0.36
C ALA A 88 8.79 -12.52 -0.42
N GLY A 89 7.49 -12.44 -0.17
CA GLY A 89 6.59 -13.58 -0.03
C GLY A 89 5.63 -13.75 -1.21
N HIS A 90 4.47 -14.31 -0.90
CA HIS A 90 3.38 -14.54 -1.86
C HIS A 90 2.16 -13.71 -1.48
N GLY A 91 1.40 -13.29 -2.49
CA GLY A 91 0.07 -12.71 -2.33
C GLY A 91 -0.99 -13.56 -3.00
N VAL A 92 -2.24 -13.27 -2.70
CA VAL A 92 -3.40 -13.93 -3.33
C VAL A 92 -3.79 -13.12 -4.56
N ASP A 93 -3.76 -13.75 -5.73
CA ASP A 93 -4.36 -13.20 -6.94
C ASP A 93 -5.89 -13.36 -6.86
N LEU A 94 -6.61 -12.25 -6.75
CA LEU A 94 -8.07 -12.24 -6.60
C LEU A 94 -8.80 -12.78 -7.84
N GLY A 95 -8.19 -12.75 -9.02
CA GLY A 95 -8.82 -13.25 -10.25
C GLY A 95 -8.74 -14.77 -10.39
N SER A 96 -7.60 -15.36 -9.98
CA SER A 96 -7.36 -16.81 -10.08
C SER A 96 -7.54 -17.57 -8.75
N ALA A 97 -7.67 -16.85 -7.64
CA ALA A 97 -7.64 -17.36 -6.26
C ALA A 97 -6.39 -18.20 -5.95
N GLN A 98 -5.27 -17.96 -6.64
CA GLN A 98 -4.00 -18.64 -6.44
C GLN A 98 -3.00 -17.78 -5.68
N LEU A 99 -2.07 -18.45 -4.99
CA LEU A 99 -0.89 -17.79 -4.46
C LEU A 99 0.11 -17.54 -5.59
N VAL A 100 0.58 -16.32 -5.69
CA VAL A 100 1.60 -15.89 -6.66
C VAL A 100 2.66 -15.05 -5.95
N PRO A 101 3.89 -14.95 -6.48
CA PRO A 101 4.89 -14.06 -5.91
C PRO A 101 4.37 -12.63 -5.78
N ALA A 102 4.60 -11.99 -4.63
CA ALA A 102 4.10 -10.63 -4.38
C ALA A 102 4.62 -9.63 -5.42
N VAL A 103 5.86 -9.83 -5.90
CA VAL A 103 6.45 -9.03 -6.98
C VAL A 103 5.64 -9.09 -8.29
N ASP A 104 5.01 -10.21 -8.61
CA ASP A 104 4.22 -10.34 -9.82
C ASP A 104 2.90 -9.58 -9.70
N LEU A 105 2.30 -9.54 -8.51
CA LEU A 105 1.13 -8.68 -8.24
C LEU A 105 1.49 -7.21 -8.37
N ILE A 106 2.65 -6.79 -7.87
CA ILE A 106 3.13 -5.40 -8.00
C ILE A 106 3.37 -5.03 -9.46
N ARG A 107 3.97 -5.92 -10.25
CA ARG A 107 4.16 -5.70 -11.69
C ARG A 107 2.84 -5.56 -12.43
N ARG A 108 1.85 -6.40 -12.12
CA ARG A 108 0.50 -6.30 -12.70
C ARG A 108 -0.18 -4.99 -12.31
N LEU A 109 -0.07 -4.58 -11.05
CA LEU A 109 -0.54 -3.28 -10.58
C LEU A 109 0.08 -2.14 -11.39
N LEU A 110 1.42 -2.14 -11.56
CA LEU A 110 2.10 -1.12 -12.36
C LEU A 110 1.63 -1.08 -13.81
N VAL A 111 1.35 -2.23 -14.42
CA VAL A 111 0.78 -2.29 -15.78
C VAL A 111 -0.61 -1.66 -15.80
N GLN A 112 -1.45 -1.97 -14.81
CA GLN A 112 -2.81 -1.42 -14.70
C GLN A 112 -2.80 0.11 -14.58
N VAL A 113 -2.03 0.65 -13.63
CA VAL A 113 -2.06 2.11 -13.36
C VAL A 113 -1.12 2.92 -14.25
N ARG A 114 -0.40 2.27 -15.18
CA ARG A 114 0.56 2.94 -16.07
C ARG A 114 -0.02 4.14 -16.82
N PRO A 115 -1.22 4.08 -17.44
CA PRO A 115 -1.75 5.23 -18.18
C PRO A 115 -1.86 6.48 -17.29
N VAL A 116 -2.39 6.32 -16.07
CA VAL A 116 -2.51 7.42 -15.10
C VAL A 116 -1.13 7.92 -14.66
N LEU A 117 -0.18 7.01 -14.43
CA LEU A 117 1.18 7.40 -14.05
C LEU A 117 1.92 8.14 -15.17
N GLU A 118 1.66 7.82 -16.44
CA GLU A 118 2.22 8.52 -17.59
C GLU A 118 1.60 9.93 -17.73
N GLU A 119 0.29 10.08 -17.51
CA GLU A 119 -0.37 11.41 -17.48
C GLU A 119 0.17 12.33 -16.38
N LEU A 120 0.64 11.75 -15.27
CA LEU A 120 1.24 12.48 -14.14
C LEU A 120 2.76 12.71 -14.28
N ASP A 121 3.38 12.28 -15.38
CA ASP A 121 4.85 12.20 -15.52
C ASP A 121 5.55 11.44 -14.36
N ALA A 122 4.82 10.55 -13.71
CA ALA A 122 5.23 9.87 -12.48
C ALA A 122 5.62 8.40 -12.67
N TYR A 123 5.40 7.83 -13.86
CA TYR A 123 5.69 6.42 -14.15
C TYR A 123 7.14 6.05 -13.84
N ARG A 124 8.10 6.81 -14.37
CA ARG A 124 9.53 6.50 -14.20
C ARG A 124 9.99 6.63 -12.74
N PRO A 125 9.70 7.74 -12.02
CA PRO A 125 10.02 7.83 -10.58
C PRO A 125 9.45 6.68 -9.75
N VAL A 126 8.18 6.32 -9.97
CA VAL A 126 7.52 5.23 -9.24
C VAL A 126 8.14 3.87 -9.58
N HIS A 127 8.39 3.61 -10.86
CA HIS A 127 9.00 2.37 -11.32
C HIS A 127 10.41 2.19 -10.74
N ASP A 128 11.23 3.23 -10.78
CA ASP A 128 12.62 3.18 -10.32
C ASP A 128 12.68 2.99 -8.80
N SER A 129 11.85 3.72 -8.03
CA SER A 129 11.73 3.54 -6.58
C SER A 129 11.26 2.13 -6.19
N LEU A 130 10.25 1.58 -6.88
CA LEU A 130 9.81 0.20 -6.65
C LEU A 130 10.90 -0.82 -6.98
N SER A 131 11.65 -0.62 -8.06
CA SER A 131 12.75 -1.50 -8.43
C SER A 131 13.82 -1.53 -7.34
N VAL A 132 14.21 -0.36 -6.82
CA VAL A 132 15.14 -0.26 -5.68
C VAL A 132 14.58 -0.95 -4.43
N THR A 133 13.28 -0.77 -4.14
CA THR A 133 12.61 -1.38 -2.99
C THR A 133 12.57 -2.91 -3.10
N LEU A 134 12.29 -3.44 -4.29
CA LEU A 134 12.27 -4.89 -4.54
C LEU A 134 13.67 -5.51 -4.46
N ASP A 135 14.70 -4.79 -4.91
CA ASP A 135 16.08 -5.26 -4.88
C ASP A 135 16.69 -5.21 -3.46
N ARG A 136 16.49 -4.10 -2.73
CA ARG A 136 17.11 -3.87 -1.42
C ARG A 136 16.28 -4.36 -0.24
N GLY A 137 14.97 -4.47 -0.45
CA GLY A 137 13.96 -4.70 0.58
C GLY A 137 13.45 -3.41 1.22
N ASN A 138 12.21 -3.45 1.69
CA ASN A 138 11.55 -2.36 2.43
C ASN A 138 11.99 -2.28 3.91
N GLY A 139 11.39 -1.36 4.66
CA GLY A 139 11.60 -1.20 6.10
C GLY A 139 11.55 -2.52 6.88
N ALA A 140 10.50 -3.33 6.71
CA ALA A 140 10.36 -4.60 7.42
C ALA A 140 11.52 -5.58 7.11
N ILE A 141 11.98 -5.64 5.86
CA ILE A 141 13.13 -6.47 5.47
C ILE A 141 14.43 -5.93 6.09
N SER A 142 14.62 -4.60 6.11
CA SER A 142 15.79 -3.97 6.77
C SER A 142 15.84 -4.32 8.26
N GLN A 143 14.72 -4.16 8.96
CA GLN A 143 14.62 -4.41 10.41
C GLN A 143 14.92 -5.88 10.73
N ARG A 144 14.37 -6.83 9.95
CA ARG A 144 14.68 -8.26 10.11
C ARG A 144 16.15 -8.56 9.87
N ARG A 145 16.74 -8.00 8.81
CA ARG A 145 18.15 -8.20 8.47
C ARG A 145 19.09 -7.73 9.58
N ILE A 146 18.78 -6.60 10.24
CA ILE A 146 19.56 -6.11 11.39
C ILE A 146 19.57 -7.15 12.53
N ILE A 147 18.39 -7.63 12.93
CA ILE A 147 18.27 -8.61 14.01
C ILE A 147 18.92 -9.95 13.64
N GLU A 148 18.69 -10.44 12.41
CA GLU A 148 19.30 -11.68 11.90
C GLU A 148 20.83 -11.60 11.85
N SER A 149 21.39 -10.41 11.63
CA SER A 149 22.84 -10.17 11.66
C SER A 149 23.43 -10.01 13.07
N GLY A 150 22.62 -10.19 14.12
CA GLY A 150 23.04 -10.08 15.52
C GLY A 150 22.90 -8.66 16.11
N GLY A 151 22.25 -7.74 15.40
CA GLY A 151 21.94 -6.41 15.89
C GLY A 151 20.89 -6.41 16.99
N SER A 152 20.81 -5.31 17.72
CA SER A 152 19.87 -5.06 18.79
C SER A 152 18.63 -4.28 18.31
N PHE A 153 17.60 -4.22 19.16
CA PHE A 153 16.45 -3.34 18.91
C PHE A 153 16.86 -1.85 18.85
N THR A 154 17.90 -1.45 19.59
CA THR A 154 18.44 -0.09 19.49
C THR A 154 18.98 0.18 18.09
N ASP A 155 19.70 -0.78 17.48
CA ASP A 155 20.23 -0.64 16.11
C ASP A 155 19.09 -0.51 15.08
N VAL A 156 17.99 -1.22 15.29
CA VAL A 156 16.76 -1.11 14.47
C VAL A 156 16.17 0.29 14.55
N VAL A 157 16.01 0.85 15.75
CA VAL A 157 15.48 2.19 15.96
C VAL A 157 16.42 3.25 15.37
N THR A 158 17.73 3.08 15.53
CA THR A 158 18.73 3.96 14.95
C THR A 158 18.70 3.94 13.42
N ASP A 159 18.60 2.76 12.78
CA ASP A 159 18.45 2.68 11.32
C ASP A 159 17.15 3.32 10.84
N ALA A 160 16.02 3.08 11.53
CA ALA A 160 14.75 3.70 11.19
C ALA A 160 14.81 5.23 11.25
N ALA A 161 15.34 5.80 12.33
CA ALA A 161 15.49 7.24 12.48
C ALA A 161 16.41 7.85 11.40
N ARG A 162 17.49 7.15 11.06
CA ARG A 162 18.42 7.55 9.99
C ARG A 162 17.72 7.61 8.63
N ARG A 163 16.93 6.57 8.29
CA ARG A 163 16.19 6.47 7.02
C ARG A 163 15.10 7.55 6.86
N THR A 164 14.44 7.92 7.95
CA THR A 164 13.39 8.95 7.93
C THR A 164 13.92 10.32 7.46
N VAL A 165 15.20 10.61 7.71
CA VAL A 165 15.84 11.88 7.30
C VAL A 165 16.71 11.73 6.05
N GLU A 166 16.79 10.55 5.43
CA GLU A 166 17.49 10.39 4.15
C GLU A 166 16.84 11.26 3.08
N GLY A 167 17.66 12.01 2.34
CA GLY A 167 17.17 12.92 1.29
C GLY A 167 16.56 14.23 1.81
N CYS A 168 16.35 14.39 3.11
CA CYS A 168 16.07 15.69 3.72
C CYS A 168 17.37 16.50 3.78
N GLY A 169 17.36 17.72 3.24
CA GLY A 169 18.51 18.63 3.30
C GLY A 169 18.91 18.97 4.76
N PRO A 170 20.11 19.54 4.98
CA PRO A 170 20.68 19.76 6.31
C PRO A 170 19.92 20.75 7.23
N ASP A 171 18.85 21.38 6.76
CA ASP A 171 18.12 22.43 7.47
C ASP A 171 17.04 21.94 8.48
N LEU A 172 16.85 20.64 8.65
CA LEU A 172 15.91 20.09 9.64
C LEU A 172 16.57 19.77 10.99
N ARG A 173 17.39 20.68 11.54
CA ARG A 173 17.73 20.62 12.97
C ARG A 173 16.64 21.37 13.76
N PRO A 174 15.98 20.73 14.75
CA PRO A 174 15.05 21.44 15.60
C PRO A 174 15.84 22.47 16.43
N SER A 175 15.36 23.72 16.38
CA SER A 175 15.78 24.85 17.22
C SER A 175 15.51 24.60 18.70
#